data_AF-A0A8T3SSS3-F1
#
_entry.id   AF-A0A8T3SSS3-F1
#
_cell.length_a   1.000
_cell.length_b   1.000
_cell.length_c   1.000
_cell.angle_alpha   90.00
_cell.angle_beta   90.00
_cell.angle_gamma   90.00
#
_symmetry.space_group_name_H-M   'P 1'
#
loop_
_entity.id
_entity.type
_entity.pdbx_description
1 polymer ?
#
loop_
_entity_poly.entity_id
_entity_poly.type
_entity_poly.pdbx_seq_one_letter_code
_entity_poly.pdbx_strand_id
1 'polypeptide(L)'
;MDRETVLVGIDAGTTKVTTLIGEVSRGGDVNIIGYGIAPSVGMKKGMVANIDQTVNSIAASLEKAERLSGYKISSAFVAVGGSHISSQNSRGVVAVSGHKREVSREDVARATEAAKAIQVPSNREILHVIPRGYIVDGQEGIKDPLGMSAVRLEVETHIVAGAATSVQNLSKCIANANVMIDELVISSLAAAEATLTDTEKELGVMIADIGGGTTDLAIFTDGAVYHSAVLPVGAINVTNDVAIGLRTSLDLAEEIKIKHGSANLAEIAPEELLNVAVLGEGGGQTIQRKKLCEIIEARMSEIFSLIGEEIKRSGHAGMLPAGVVLTGGGARLAGVAELAREVLQMPVRVASPQGVGGLMDQLSNPAFSTSIGLLLWGAHHIGSEPISFTVGSPIGGGVGRFVDWLRGLFPG
;
A
#
# COMPACT_ATOMS: atom_id res chain seq x y z
N MET A 1 -18.02 -7.44 -29.87
CA MET A 1 -18.12 -6.65 -28.63
C MET A 1 -16.79 -6.86 -27.93
N ASP A 2 -15.86 -5.95 -28.15
CA ASP A 2 -14.50 -6.06 -27.65
C ASP A 2 -14.51 -5.74 -26.15
N ARG A 3 -14.01 -6.66 -25.32
CA ARG A 3 -14.11 -6.59 -23.85
C ARG A 3 -13.28 -5.44 -23.28
N GLU A 4 -13.91 -4.57 -22.51
CA GLU A 4 -13.25 -3.72 -21.52
C GLU A 4 -12.54 -4.61 -20.49
N THR A 5 -11.33 -4.21 -20.07
CA THR A 5 -10.56 -4.96 -19.07
C THR A 5 -11.06 -4.58 -17.69
N VAL A 6 -11.45 -5.56 -16.89
CA VAL A 6 -11.89 -5.36 -15.51
C VAL A 6 -10.75 -5.72 -14.56
N LEU A 7 -10.45 -4.82 -13.64
CA LEU A 7 -9.46 -4.98 -12.58
C LEU A 7 -10.16 -5.00 -11.22
N VAL A 8 -9.62 -5.79 -10.29
CA VAL A 8 -10.11 -5.86 -8.92
C VAL A 8 -8.96 -5.58 -7.97
N GLY A 9 -9.19 -4.71 -6.99
CA GLY A 9 -8.24 -4.40 -5.92
C GLY A 9 -8.82 -4.80 -4.57
N ILE A 10 -8.08 -5.56 -3.76
CA ILE A 10 -8.45 -5.95 -2.40
C ILE A 10 -7.42 -5.41 -1.41
N ASP A 11 -7.86 -4.52 -0.53
CA ASP A 11 -7.10 -4.01 0.60
C ASP A 11 -7.64 -4.60 1.90
N ALA A 12 -6.96 -5.61 2.43
CA ALA A 12 -7.28 -6.28 3.70
C ALA A 12 -6.60 -5.58 4.87
N GLY A 13 -7.11 -4.40 5.24
CA GLY A 13 -6.58 -3.61 6.35
C GLY A 13 -6.91 -4.17 7.74
N THR A 14 -6.27 -3.57 8.76
CA THR A 14 -6.51 -3.94 10.18
C THR A 14 -7.91 -3.59 10.67
N THR A 15 -8.51 -2.50 10.17
CA THR A 15 -9.82 -2.01 10.64
C THR A 15 -10.95 -2.28 9.66
N LYS A 16 -10.65 -2.34 8.35
CA LYS A 16 -11.61 -2.62 7.29
C LYS A 16 -10.95 -3.42 6.17
N VAL A 17 -11.76 -4.18 5.44
CA VAL A 17 -11.44 -4.73 4.13
C VAL A 17 -12.17 -3.93 3.07
N THR A 18 -11.45 -3.47 2.05
CA THR A 18 -12.00 -2.74 0.91
C THR A 18 -11.76 -3.54 -0.36
N THR A 19 -12.82 -3.86 -1.10
CA THR A 19 -12.76 -4.40 -2.46
C THR A 19 -13.25 -3.34 -3.43
N LEU A 20 -12.49 -3.06 -4.48
CA LEU A 20 -12.89 -2.19 -5.59
C LEU A 20 -12.86 -2.96 -6.91
N ILE A 21 -13.80 -2.66 -7.79
CA ILE A 21 -13.87 -3.18 -9.15
C ILE A 21 -13.81 -1.98 -10.09
N GLY A 22 -12.77 -1.96 -10.91
CA GLY A 22 -12.52 -0.91 -11.90
C GLY A 22 -12.60 -1.46 -13.32
N GLU A 23 -13.15 -0.67 -14.22
CA GLU A 23 -13.15 -0.91 -15.65
C GLU A 23 -12.13 0.01 -16.31
N VAL A 24 -11.21 -0.58 -17.08
CA VAL A 24 -10.20 0.16 -17.83
C VAL A 24 -10.70 0.39 -19.24
N SER A 25 -10.90 1.67 -19.55
CA SER A 25 -11.31 2.10 -20.89
C SER A 25 -10.17 1.91 -21.90
N ARG A 26 -10.50 2.02 -23.19
CA ARG A 26 -9.49 1.97 -24.28
C ARG A 26 -8.42 3.07 -24.17
N GLY A 27 -8.74 4.18 -23.51
CA GLY A 27 -7.81 5.30 -23.29
C GLY A 27 -6.86 5.10 -22.11
N GLY A 28 -7.00 4.01 -21.35
CA GLY A 28 -6.25 3.77 -20.13
C GLY A 28 -6.93 4.33 -18.87
N ASP A 29 -8.00 5.12 -19.02
CA ASP A 29 -8.74 5.66 -17.88
C ASP A 29 -9.43 4.54 -17.10
N VAL A 30 -9.29 4.57 -15.77
CA VAL A 30 -9.89 3.60 -14.85
C VAL A 30 -11.17 4.19 -14.26
N ASN A 31 -12.31 3.50 -14.42
CA ASN A 31 -13.59 3.89 -13.85
C ASN A 31 -14.06 2.87 -12.81
N ILE A 32 -14.35 3.31 -11.59
CA ILE A 32 -14.86 2.43 -10.54
C ILE A 32 -16.34 2.13 -10.80
N ILE A 33 -16.64 0.84 -11.00
CA ILE A 33 -18.00 0.34 -11.27
C ILE A 33 -18.59 -0.42 -10.07
N GLY A 34 -17.78 -0.78 -9.07
CA GLY A 34 -18.27 -1.41 -7.85
C GLY A 34 -17.30 -1.27 -6.69
N TYR A 35 -17.83 -1.24 -5.47
CA TYR A 35 -17.03 -1.24 -4.25
C TYR A 35 -17.75 -2.02 -3.14
N GLY A 36 -16.95 -2.55 -2.22
CA GLY A 36 -17.44 -3.25 -1.06
C GLY A 36 -16.53 -3.01 0.13
N ILE A 37 -17.12 -2.56 1.24
CA ILE A 37 -16.40 -2.26 2.47
C ILE A 37 -16.99 -3.10 3.59
N ALA A 38 -16.13 -3.81 4.31
CA ALA A 38 -16.52 -4.61 5.47
C ALA A 38 -15.59 -4.34 6.66
N PRO A 39 -16.10 -4.34 7.91
CA PRO A 39 -15.24 -4.35 9.08
C PRO A 39 -14.26 -5.53 9.04
N SER A 40 -13.01 -5.28 9.43
CA SER A 40 -11.98 -6.31 9.50
C SER A 40 -11.92 -6.88 10.90
N VAL A 41 -12.19 -8.17 11.03
CA VAL A 41 -11.99 -8.95 12.25
C VAL A 41 -11.05 -10.08 11.88
N GLY A 42 -9.92 -10.21 12.58
CA GLY A 42 -8.89 -11.21 12.26
C GLY A 42 -7.59 -10.66 11.68
N MET A 43 -7.51 -9.37 11.36
CA MET A 43 -6.26 -8.68 11.03
C MET A 43 -5.72 -7.91 12.25
N LYS A 44 -4.40 -7.89 12.43
CA LYS A 44 -3.71 -7.11 13.47
C LYS A 44 -2.38 -6.60 12.96
N LYS A 45 -2.19 -5.27 12.98
CA LYS A 45 -0.95 -4.61 12.53
C LYS A 45 -0.51 -5.05 11.12
N GLY A 46 -1.48 -5.13 10.21
CA GLY A 46 -1.27 -5.56 8.82
C GLY A 46 -1.05 -7.06 8.61
N MET A 47 -1.17 -7.89 9.66
CA MET A 47 -0.98 -9.34 9.58
C MET A 47 -2.24 -10.11 9.93
N VAL A 48 -2.40 -11.30 9.33
CA VAL A 48 -3.48 -12.21 9.67
C VAL A 48 -3.25 -12.82 11.05
N ALA A 49 -4.13 -12.49 12.00
CA ALA A 49 -4.18 -13.05 13.34
C ALA A 49 -5.18 -14.22 13.45
N ASN A 50 -6.24 -14.22 12.63
CA ASN A 50 -7.21 -15.30 12.55
C ASN A 50 -7.66 -15.49 11.09
N ILE A 51 -7.41 -16.68 10.53
CA ILE A 51 -7.70 -17.01 9.12
C ILE A 51 -9.20 -16.92 8.84
N ASP A 52 -10.04 -17.62 9.60
CA ASP A 52 -11.46 -17.75 9.31
C ASP A 52 -12.19 -16.40 9.42
N GLN A 53 -11.87 -15.60 10.43
CA GLN A 53 -12.44 -14.26 10.57
C GLN A 53 -12.01 -13.35 9.42
N THR A 54 -10.75 -13.43 8.99
CA THR A 54 -10.23 -12.63 7.86
C THR A 54 -10.91 -13.04 6.55
N VAL A 55 -11.09 -14.34 6.30
CA VAL A 55 -11.82 -14.86 5.14
C VAL A 55 -13.26 -14.32 5.12
N ASN A 56 -13.95 -14.31 6.26
CA ASN A 56 -15.31 -13.79 6.36
C ASN A 56 -15.38 -12.29 6.06
N SER A 57 -14.44 -11.49 6.59
CA SER A 57 -14.35 -10.05 6.28
C SER A 57 -14.06 -9.79 4.80
N ILE A 58 -13.18 -10.58 4.17
CA ILE A 58 -12.90 -10.49 2.73
C ILE A 58 -14.16 -10.85 1.93
N ALA A 59 -14.79 -11.99 2.20
CA ALA A 59 -16.00 -12.45 1.52
C ALA A 59 -17.14 -11.41 1.62
N ALA A 60 -17.33 -10.80 2.78
CA ALA A 60 -18.34 -9.75 2.97
C ALA A 60 -18.05 -8.48 2.14
N SER A 61 -16.77 -8.14 1.92
CA SER A 61 -16.40 -7.03 1.04
C SER A 61 -16.60 -7.39 -0.45
N LEU A 62 -16.24 -8.62 -0.85
CA LEU A 62 -16.43 -9.13 -2.21
C LEU A 62 -17.91 -9.12 -2.59
N GLU A 63 -18.78 -9.69 -1.74
CA GLU A 63 -20.22 -9.78 -2.01
C GLU A 63 -20.86 -8.40 -2.25
N LYS A 64 -20.43 -7.37 -1.51
CA LYS A 64 -20.91 -6.00 -1.70
C LYS A 64 -20.46 -5.41 -3.04
N ALA A 65 -19.19 -5.61 -3.39
CA ALA A 65 -18.63 -5.11 -4.65
C ALA A 65 -19.26 -5.79 -5.88
N GLU A 66 -19.42 -7.12 -5.83
CA GLU A 66 -20.08 -7.90 -6.88
C GLU A 66 -21.54 -7.49 -7.06
N ARG A 67 -22.28 -7.28 -5.95
CA ARG A 67 -23.68 -6.87 -6.01
C ARG A 67 -23.86 -5.48 -6.64
N LEU A 68 -22.94 -4.56 -6.37
CA LEU A 68 -23.01 -3.19 -6.89
C LEU A 68 -22.64 -3.11 -8.39
N SER A 69 -21.62 -3.87 -8.81
CA SER A 69 -21.13 -3.86 -10.19
C SER A 69 -21.86 -4.84 -11.13
N GLY A 70 -22.46 -5.91 -10.58
CA GLY A 70 -22.92 -7.06 -11.36
C GLY A 70 -21.78 -7.95 -11.90
N TYR A 71 -20.52 -7.66 -11.55
CA TYR A 71 -19.35 -8.40 -11.99
C TYR A 71 -19.00 -9.50 -10.98
N LYS A 72 -18.68 -10.71 -11.47
CA LYS A 72 -18.20 -11.82 -10.62
C LYS A 72 -16.67 -11.77 -10.52
N ILE A 73 -16.16 -11.56 -9.32
CA ILE A 73 -14.72 -11.48 -9.04
C ILE A 73 -14.12 -12.89 -9.15
N SER A 74 -12.97 -12.99 -9.82
CA SER A 74 -12.23 -14.24 -10.00
C SER A 74 -10.76 -14.11 -9.63
N SER A 75 -10.15 -12.98 -9.94
CA SER A 75 -8.81 -12.61 -9.51
C SER A 75 -8.76 -11.16 -9.02
N ALA A 76 -7.71 -10.79 -8.28
CA ALA A 76 -7.49 -9.43 -7.81
C ALA A 76 -6.01 -9.12 -7.56
N PHE A 77 -5.66 -7.84 -7.67
CA PHE A 77 -4.48 -7.25 -7.04
C PHE A 77 -4.76 -7.10 -5.55
N VAL A 78 -3.83 -7.55 -4.71
CA VAL A 78 -4.03 -7.57 -3.24
C VAL A 78 -2.95 -6.76 -2.55
N ALA A 79 -3.36 -5.83 -1.69
CA ALA A 79 -2.43 -5.08 -0.88
C ALA A 79 -1.82 -5.98 0.20
N VAL A 80 -0.50 -5.88 0.38
CA VAL A 80 0.24 -6.50 1.48
C VAL A 80 0.95 -5.42 2.29
N GLY A 81 0.73 -5.42 3.60
CA GLY A 81 1.36 -4.49 4.53
C GLY A 81 1.95 -5.24 5.73
N GLY A 82 2.14 -4.51 6.83
CA GLY A 82 2.57 -5.09 8.10
C GLY A 82 4.07 -5.00 8.36
N SER A 83 4.44 -5.04 9.64
CA SER A 83 5.83 -4.80 10.10
C SER A 83 6.85 -5.87 9.68
N HIS A 84 6.42 -6.91 8.96
CA HIS A 84 7.32 -7.91 8.38
C HIS A 84 7.89 -7.51 7.02
N ILE A 85 7.42 -6.40 6.45
CA ILE A 85 7.95 -5.85 5.20
C ILE A 85 9.28 -5.18 5.50
N SER A 86 10.28 -5.45 4.67
CA SER A 86 11.54 -4.73 4.64
C SER A 86 12.00 -4.52 3.22
N SER A 87 12.82 -3.52 3.00
CA SER A 87 13.42 -3.27 1.70
C SER A 87 14.93 -3.09 1.79
N GLN A 88 15.58 -3.28 0.65
CA GLN A 88 16.99 -2.98 0.46
C GLN A 88 17.25 -2.65 -1.02
N ASN A 89 18.27 -1.85 -1.27
CA ASN A 89 18.71 -1.58 -2.62
C ASN A 89 19.83 -2.54 -3.02
N SER A 90 19.84 -2.93 -4.30
CA SER A 90 20.84 -3.83 -4.86
C SER A 90 21.25 -3.35 -6.24
N ARG A 91 22.46 -3.71 -6.67
CA ARG A 91 22.97 -3.39 -8.00
C ARG A 91 23.27 -4.68 -8.75
N GLY A 92 22.69 -4.81 -9.94
CA GLY A 92 22.98 -5.88 -10.89
C GLY A 92 23.88 -5.39 -12.00
N VAL A 93 24.82 -6.22 -12.46
CA VAL A 93 25.78 -5.86 -13.51
C VAL A 93 25.88 -6.98 -14.52
N VAL A 94 25.78 -6.64 -15.81
CA VAL A 94 25.94 -7.58 -16.92
C VAL A 94 26.76 -6.98 -18.05
N ALA A 95 27.44 -7.84 -18.80
CA ALA A 95 27.98 -7.48 -20.10
C ALA A 95 26.84 -7.48 -21.14
N VAL A 96 26.82 -6.46 -22.01
CA VAL A 96 25.86 -6.36 -23.11
C VAL A 96 26.26 -7.33 -24.21
N SER A 97 25.31 -8.19 -24.57
CA SER A 97 25.53 -9.29 -25.50
C SER A 97 25.18 -8.88 -26.94
N GLY A 98 25.73 -9.60 -27.93
CA GLY A 98 25.44 -9.38 -29.36
C GLY A 98 26.49 -8.57 -30.13
N HIS A 99 26.46 -8.70 -31.46
CA HIS A 99 27.50 -8.14 -32.35
C HIS A 99 27.51 -6.62 -32.42
N LYS A 100 26.36 -5.97 -32.20
CA LYS A 100 26.22 -4.51 -32.25
C LYS A 100 26.48 -3.83 -30.91
N ARG A 101 26.65 -4.59 -29.81
CA ARG A 101 26.80 -4.07 -28.45
C ARG A 101 25.68 -3.08 -28.09
N GLU A 102 24.46 -3.42 -28.45
CA GLU A 102 23.29 -2.59 -28.22
C GLU A 102 22.45 -3.23 -27.12
N VAL A 103 22.05 -2.45 -26.12
CA VAL A 103 21.28 -2.95 -24.98
C VAL A 103 19.93 -3.47 -25.45
N SER A 104 19.70 -4.76 -25.23
CA SER A 104 18.45 -5.45 -25.51
C SER A 104 17.60 -5.64 -24.25
N ARG A 105 16.33 -6.03 -24.43
CA ARG A 105 15.44 -6.41 -23.33
C ARG A 105 15.99 -7.60 -22.52
N GLU A 106 16.69 -8.52 -23.19
CA GLU A 106 17.34 -9.64 -22.52
C GLU A 106 18.48 -9.16 -21.60
N ASP A 107 19.27 -8.17 -22.03
CA ASP A 107 20.31 -7.60 -21.18
C ASP A 107 19.71 -6.91 -19.94
N VAL A 108 18.60 -6.17 -20.10
CA VAL A 108 17.87 -5.55 -18.99
C VAL A 108 17.31 -6.60 -18.01
N ALA A 109 16.71 -7.66 -18.53
CA ALA A 109 16.20 -8.76 -17.71
C ALA A 109 17.33 -9.47 -16.94
N ARG A 110 18.46 -9.76 -17.60
CA ARG A 110 19.64 -10.36 -16.96
C ARG A 110 20.26 -9.43 -15.91
N ALA A 111 20.33 -8.13 -16.16
CA ALA A 111 20.81 -7.15 -15.18
C ALA A 111 19.90 -7.14 -13.93
N THR A 112 18.58 -7.14 -14.16
CA THR A 112 17.59 -7.15 -13.08
C THR A 112 17.66 -8.43 -12.26
N GLU A 113 17.84 -9.59 -12.92
CA GLU A 113 18.01 -10.87 -12.24
C GLU A 113 19.33 -10.93 -11.45
N ALA A 114 20.42 -10.38 -12.00
CA ALA A 114 21.67 -10.24 -11.27
C ALA A 114 21.53 -9.37 -10.01
N ALA A 115 20.68 -8.33 -10.06
CA ALA A 115 20.40 -7.49 -8.90
C ALA A 115 19.65 -8.25 -7.79
N LYS A 116 18.90 -9.30 -8.13
CA LYS A 116 18.20 -10.17 -7.16
C LYS A 116 19.13 -11.13 -6.42
N ALA A 117 20.39 -11.27 -6.83
CA ALA A 117 21.38 -12.17 -6.21
C ALA A 117 21.88 -11.68 -4.82
N ILE A 118 20.99 -11.08 -4.05
CA ILE A 118 21.18 -10.73 -2.65
C ILE A 118 20.86 -11.92 -1.75
N GLN A 119 21.46 -11.96 -0.57
CA GLN A 119 21.09 -12.94 0.44
C GLN A 119 19.73 -12.58 1.04
N VAL A 120 18.65 -13.11 0.47
CA VAL A 120 17.34 -13.11 1.12
C VAL A 120 17.27 -14.30 2.08
N PRO A 121 17.00 -14.07 3.38
CA PRO A 121 16.81 -15.16 4.32
C PRO A 121 15.73 -16.13 3.84
N SER A 122 15.91 -17.43 4.06
CA SER A 122 14.99 -18.47 3.58
C SER A 122 13.57 -18.38 4.15
N ASN A 123 13.37 -17.61 5.23
CA ASN A 123 12.06 -17.34 5.83
C ASN A 123 11.38 -16.08 5.25
N ARG A 124 11.93 -15.50 4.17
CA ARG A 124 11.38 -14.32 3.49
C ARG A 124 11.17 -14.59 2.01
N GLU A 125 10.22 -13.86 1.45
CA GLU A 125 9.85 -13.91 0.04
C GLU A 125 9.97 -12.51 -0.57
N ILE A 126 10.53 -12.43 -1.77
CA ILE A 126 10.63 -11.17 -2.52
C ILE A 126 9.23 -10.86 -3.07
N LEU A 127 8.74 -9.67 -2.76
CA LEU A 127 7.46 -9.14 -3.21
C LEU A 127 7.62 -8.22 -4.41
N HIS A 128 8.67 -7.38 -4.42
CA HIS A 128 8.91 -6.42 -5.50
C HIS A 128 10.39 -6.33 -5.84
N VAL A 129 10.68 -6.19 -7.13
CA VAL A 129 12.01 -5.84 -7.64
C VAL A 129 11.83 -4.72 -8.64
N ILE A 130 12.06 -3.49 -8.20
CA ILE A 130 11.72 -2.29 -8.97
C ILE A 130 13.01 -1.65 -9.45
N PRO A 131 13.29 -1.60 -10.76
CA PRO A 131 14.40 -0.84 -11.31
C PRO A 131 14.22 0.65 -10.98
N ARG A 132 15.28 1.27 -10.46
CA ARG A 132 15.32 2.70 -10.13
C ARG A 132 16.01 3.52 -11.20
N GLY A 133 16.96 2.90 -11.89
CA GLY A 133 17.76 3.53 -12.94
C GLY A 133 18.85 2.60 -13.42
N TYR A 134 19.47 3.01 -14.51
CA TYR A 134 20.50 2.26 -15.20
C TYR A 134 21.79 3.07 -15.28
N ILE A 135 22.88 2.33 -15.39
CA ILE A 135 24.21 2.88 -15.62
C ILE A 135 24.78 2.16 -16.83
N VAL A 136 25.14 2.94 -17.84
CA VAL A 136 25.62 2.41 -19.12
C VAL A 136 27.07 2.86 -19.31
N ASP A 137 28.00 1.91 -19.32
CA ASP A 137 29.45 2.19 -19.41
C ASP A 137 29.97 3.26 -18.41
N GLY A 138 29.37 3.29 -17.21
CA GLY A 138 29.72 4.24 -16.14
C GLY A 138 28.97 5.57 -16.17
N GLN A 139 28.11 5.80 -17.17
CA GLN A 139 27.22 6.95 -17.21
C GLN A 139 25.95 6.66 -16.39
N GLU A 140 25.75 7.41 -15.31
CA GLU A 140 24.59 7.31 -14.41
C GLU A 140 23.37 8.10 -14.92
N GLY A 141 22.21 7.92 -14.28
CA GLY A 141 20.99 8.70 -14.54
C GLY A 141 20.17 8.26 -15.74
N ILE A 142 20.39 7.05 -16.26
CA ILE A 142 19.69 6.54 -17.44
C ILE A 142 18.39 5.87 -17.01
N LYS A 143 17.24 6.35 -17.51
CA LYS A 143 15.92 5.78 -17.20
C LYS A 143 15.54 4.60 -18.09
N ASP A 144 15.82 4.70 -19.40
CA ASP A 144 15.61 3.63 -20.37
C ASP A 144 16.92 3.38 -21.15
N PRO A 145 17.57 2.23 -20.95
CA PRO A 145 18.83 1.92 -21.61
C PRO A 145 18.62 1.21 -22.96
N LEU A 146 17.39 0.85 -23.33
CA LEU A 146 17.12 0.05 -24.54
C LEU A 146 17.61 0.78 -25.80
N GLY A 147 18.36 0.07 -26.63
CA GLY A 147 18.92 0.63 -27.87
C GLY A 147 20.22 1.41 -27.68
N MET A 148 20.71 1.62 -26.45
CA MET A 148 21.99 2.29 -26.22
C MET A 148 23.15 1.36 -26.57
N SER A 149 24.19 1.91 -27.20
CA SER A 149 25.45 1.17 -27.42
C SER A 149 26.27 1.13 -26.14
N ALA A 150 26.63 -0.07 -25.69
CA ALA A 150 27.28 -0.27 -24.40
C ALA A 150 28.09 -1.57 -24.32
N VAL A 151 29.13 -1.59 -23.51
CA VAL A 151 29.84 -2.82 -23.13
C VAL A 151 29.27 -3.41 -21.84
N ARG A 152 28.89 -2.53 -20.90
CA ARG A 152 28.42 -2.89 -19.57
C ARG A 152 27.12 -2.16 -19.26
N LEU A 153 26.15 -2.92 -18.75
CA LEU A 153 24.89 -2.41 -18.23
C LEU A 153 24.82 -2.73 -16.74
N GLU A 154 24.53 -1.72 -15.94
CA GLU A 154 24.20 -1.88 -14.52
C GLU A 154 22.78 -1.39 -14.29
N VAL A 155 22.08 -2.03 -13.34
CA VAL A 155 20.76 -1.61 -12.88
C VAL A 155 20.80 -1.45 -11.36
N GLU A 156 20.25 -0.35 -10.88
CA GLU A 156 19.94 -0.20 -9.46
C GLU A 156 18.50 -0.61 -9.22
N THR A 157 18.27 -1.49 -8.25
CA THR A 157 16.94 -1.99 -7.93
C THR A 157 16.59 -1.73 -6.48
N HIS A 158 15.32 -1.43 -6.24
CA HIS A 158 14.69 -1.49 -4.93
C HIS A 158 14.05 -2.88 -4.78
N ILE A 159 14.52 -3.65 -3.81
CA ILE A 159 14.00 -4.99 -3.52
C ILE A 159 13.18 -4.93 -2.24
N VAL A 160 11.94 -5.38 -2.32
CA VAL A 160 11.03 -5.48 -1.17
C VAL A 160 10.79 -6.94 -0.85
N ALA A 161 10.89 -7.30 0.42
CA ALA A 161 10.66 -8.66 0.90
C ALA A 161 9.76 -8.67 2.14
N GLY A 162 8.90 -9.69 2.24
CA GLY A 162 8.03 -9.96 3.38
C GLY A 162 8.41 -11.25 4.11
N ALA A 163 7.91 -11.46 5.32
CA ALA A 163 8.00 -12.77 5.96
C ALA A 163 7.13 -13.78 5.18
N ALA A 164 7.72 -14.91 4.77
CA ALA A 164 7.05 -15.90 3.93
C ALA A 164 5.74 -16.40 4.57
N THR A 165 5.74 -16.62 5.89
CA THR A 165 4.55 -17.07 6.62
C THR A 165 3.41 -16.05 6.61
N SER A 166 3.72 -14.75 6.73
CA SER A 166 2.72 -13.69 6.69
C SER A 166 2.10 -13.56 5.29
N VAL A 167 2.94 -13.62 4.25
CA VAL A 167 2.50 -13.63 2.85
C VAL A 167 1.61 -14.84 2.57
N GLN A 168 2.04 -16.05 2.95
CA GLN A 168 1.27 -17.28 2.77
C GLN A 168 -0.07 -17.25 3.50
N ASN A 169 -0.13 -16.70 4.71
CA ASN A 169 -1.39 -16.59 5.46
C ASN A 169 -2.38 -15.65 4.77
N LEU A 170 -1.93 -14.50 4.25
CA LEU A 170 -2.78 -13.60 3.47
C LEU A 170 -3.25 -14.28 2.18
N SER A 171 -2.33 -14.90 1.43
CA SER A 171 -2.65 -15.61 0.18
C SER A 171 -3.67 -16.73 0.41
N LYS A 172 -3.55 -17.46 1.53
CA LYS A 172 -4.51 -18.47 1.94
C LYS A 172 -5.89 -17.88 2.24
N CYS A 173 -5.98 -16.73 2.90
CA CYS A 173 -7.25 -16.05 3.13
C CYS A 173 -7.94 -15.64 1.82
N ILE A 174 -7.18 -15.09 0.87
CA ILE A 174 -7.72 -14.68 -0.44
C ILE A 174 -8.19 -15.91 -1.24
N ALA A 175 -7.38 -16.98 -1.28
CA ALA A 175 -7.74 -18.22 -1.95
C ALA A 175 -8.99 -18.88 -1.33
N ASN A 176 -9.10 -18.90 0.00
CA ASN A 176 -10.26 -19.43 0.72
C ASN A 176 -11.54 -18.58 0.52
N ALA A 177 -11.40 -17.32 0.10
CA ALA A 177 -12.50 -16.48 -0.36
C ALA A 177 -12.86 -16.71 -1.85
N ASN A 178 -12.26 -17.72 -2.49
CA ASN A 178 -12.41 -18.09 -3.90
C ASN A 178 -11.94 -17.02 -4.90
N VAL A 179 -10.86 -16.31 -4.56
CA VAL A 179 -10.24 -15.30 -5.42
C VAL A 179 -8.79 -15.70 -5.69
N MET A 180 -8.35 -15.60 -6.95
CA MET A 180 -6.95 -15.74 -7.33
C MET A 180 -6.20 -14.42 -7.13
N ILE A 181 -4.91 -14.49 -6.83
CA ILE A 181 -4.08 -13.28 -6.71
C ILE A 181 -3.39 -13.05 -8.05
N ASP A 182 -3.67 -11.90 -8.67
CA ASP A 182 -2.94 -11.45 -9.84
C ASP A 182 -1.54 -10.98 -9.43
N GLU A 183 -1.47 -10.15 -8.38
CA GLU A 183 -0.22 -9.67 -7.80
C GLU A 183 -0.40 -9.25 -6.34
N LEU A 184 0.65 -9.37 -5.55
CA LEU A 184 0.76 -8.80 -4.20
C LEU A 184 1.50 -7.45 -4.26
N VAL A 185 0.82 -6.36 -3.96
CA VAL A 185 1.39 -5.01 -4.03
C VAL A 185 1.57 -4.46 -2.63
N ILE A 186 2.75 -3.93 -2.29
CA ILE A 186 2.90 -3.32 -0.97
C ILE A 186 2.06 -2.05 -0.84
N SER A 187 1.41 -1.87 0.31
CA SER A 187 0.41 -0.81 0.49
C SER A 187 0.94 0.59 0.18
N SER A 188 2.19 0.91 0.57
CA SER A 188 2.78 2.23 0.31
C SER A 188 3.04 2.52 -1.17
N LEU A 189 3.34 1.51 -1.99
CA LEU A 189 3.46 1.69 -3.45
C LEU A 189 2.09 1.89 -4.09
N ALA A 190 1.11 1.07 -3.72
CA ALA A 190 -0.26 1.26 -4.21
C ALA A 190 -0.77 2.65 -3.84
N ALA A 191 -0.67 3.06 -2.57
CA ALA A 191 -1.08 4.39 -2.13
C ALA A 191 -0.37 5.52 -2.90
N ALA A 192 0.91 5.35 -3.23
CA ALA A 192 1.68 6.32 -4.00
C ALA A 192 1.13 6.53 -5.41
N GLU A 193 0.71 5.47 -6.09
CA GLU A 193 0.10 5.56 -7.43
C GLU A 193 -1.14 6.45 -7.45
N ALA A 194 -1.93 6.44 -6.37
CA ALA A 194 -3.16 7.23 -6.31
C ALA A 194 -2.96 8.67 -5.78
N THR A 195 -1.82 9.00 -5.16
CA THR A 195 -1.72 10.23 -4.34
C THR A 195 -0.50 11.11 -4.61
N LEU A 196 0.58 10.54 -5.13
CA LEU A 196 1.79 11.29 -5.48
C LEU A 196 1.73 11.73 -6.94
N THR A 197 2.21 12.93 -7.19
CA THR A 197 2.47 13.42 -8.55
C THR A 197 3.86 12.99 -9.00
N ASP A 198 4.08 12.89 -10.31
CA ASP A 198 5.41 12.59 -10.87
C ASP A 198 6.44 13.64 -10.44
N THR A 199 6.05 14.92 -10.36
CA THR A 199 6.94 15.99 -9.88
C THR A 199 7.42 15.75 -8.46
N GLU A 200 6.57 15.28 -7.56
CA GLU A 200 6.98 14.96 -6.20
C GLU A 200 7.91 13.74 -6.15
N LYS A 201 7.61 12.70 -6.95
CA LYS A 201 8.46 11.51 -7.09
C LYS A 201 9.86 11.86 -7.62
N GLU A 202 9.95 12.80 -8.57
CA GLU A 202 11.22 13.30 -9.11
C GLU A 202 12.00 14.13 -8.07
N LEU A 203 11.35 15.09 -7.41
CA LEU A 203 12.02 16.01 -6.49
C LEU A 203 12.54 15.34 -5.21
N GLY A 204 11.84 14.32 -4.71
CA GLY A 204 12.12 13.72 -3.42
C GLY A 204 10.95 13.91 -2.46
N VAL A 205 10.19 12.84 -2.22
CA VAL A 205 8.99 12.86 -1.36
C VAL A 205 8.90 11.57 -0.54
N MET A 206 8.40 11.67 0.69
CA MET A 206 7.92 10.50 1.43
C MET A 206 6.40 10.45 1.40
N ILE A 207 5.82 9.30 1.07
CA ILE A 207 4.44 9.00 1.40
C ILE A 207 4.35 8.30 2.74
N ALA A 208 3.36 8.67 3.55
CA ALA A 208 2.99 7.98 4.78
C ALA A 208 1.49 7.68 4.80
N ASP A 209 1.14 6.41 4.58
CA ASP A 209 -0.24 5.90 4.74
C ASP A 209 -0.47 5.54 6.21
N ILE A 210 -1.15 6.42 6.95
CA ILE A 210 -1.52 6.19 8.35
C ILE A 210 -2.80 5.36 8.38
N GLY A 211 -2.63 4.06 8.34
CA GLY A 211 -3.71 3.08 8.40
C GLY A 211 -4.26 2.86 9.81
N GLY A 212 -5.07 1.80 9.95
CA GLY A 212 -5.66 1.43 11.24
C GLY A 212 -4.62 0.92 12.24
N GLY A 213 -3.80 -0.06 11.85
CA GLY A 213 -2.83 -0.71 12.74
C GLY A 213 -1.36 -0.48 12.37
N THR A 214 -1.10 0.16 11.24
CA THR A 214 0.23 0.39 10.69
C THR A 214 0.32 1.78 10.08
N THR A 215 1.54 2.25 9.92
CA THR A 215 1.88 3.39 9.08
C THR A 215 2.85 2.89 8.02
N ASP A 216 2.41 2.85 6.78
CA ASP A 216 3.16 2.32 5.65
C ASP A 216 3.88 3.46 4.93
N LEU A 217 5.19 3.32 4.73
CA LEU A 217 6.09 4.37 4.27
C LEU A 217 6.75 3.99 2.96
N ALA A 218 6.90 4.97 2.06
CA ALA A 218 7.81 4.87 0.92
C ALA A 218 8.46 6.23 0.63
N ILE A 219 9.73 6.22 0.26
CA ILE A 219 10.47 7.40 -0.23
C ILE A 219 10.70 7.24 -1.72
N PHE A 220 10.40 8.28 -2.47
CA PHE A 220 10.67 8.38 -3.90
C PHE A 220 11.70 9.47 -4.15
N THR A 221 12.65 9.21 -5.05
CA THR A 221 13.67 10.15 -5.53
C THR A 221 13.98 9.85 -6.99
N ASP A 222 14.21 10.86 -7.81
CA ASP A 222 14.52 10.71 -9.25
C ASP A 222 13.46 9.88 -10.00
N GLY A 223 12.20 9.95 -9.54
CA GLY A 223 11.06 9.29 -10.16
C GLY A 223 10.83 7.84 -9.69
N ALA A 224 11.71 7.27 -8.87
CA ALA A 224 11.63 5.87 -8.44
C ALA A 224 11.64 5.71 -6.92
N VAL A 225 11.03 4.62 -6.42
CA VAL A 225 11.08 4.27 -5.00
C VAL A 225 12.53 3.95 -4.57
N TYR A 226 12.97 4.54 -3.48
CA TYR A 226 14.29 4.34 -2.87
C TYR A 226 14.22 3.53 -1.57
N HIS A 227 13.21 3.79 -0.75
CA HIS A 227 13.04 3.18 0.57
C HIS A 227 11.59 2.81 0.79
N SER A 228 11.33 1.68 1.44
CA SER A 228 10.01 1.32 1.93
C SER A 228 10.11 0.64 3.29
N ALA A 229 9.20 1.00 4.20
CA ALA A 229 9.19 0.52 5.57
C ALA A 229 7.76 0.55 6.14
N VAL A 230 7.52 -0.21 7.20
CA VAL A 230 6.22 -0.23 7.88
C VAL A 230 6.42 -0.08 9.38
N LEU A 231 5.79 0.94 9.96
CA LEU A 231 5.76 1.16 11.39
C LEU A 231 4.55 0.44 12.01
N PRO A 232 4.70 -0.35 13.09
CA PRO A 232 3.61 -1.12 13.72
C PRO A 232 2.72 -0.26 14.65
N VAL A 233 2.43 0.97 14.22
CA VAL A 233 1.58 1.96 14.88
C VAL A 233 0.66 2.62 13.85
N GLY A 234 -0.60 2.85 14.21
CA GLY A 234 -1.59 3.50 13.33
C GLY A 234 -2.70 4.18 14.12
N ALA A 235 -3.79 4.53 13.46
CA ALA A 235 -4.89 5.29 14.04
C ALA A 235 -5.61 4.56 15.19
N ILE A 236 -5.50 3.23 15.30
CA ILE A 236 -6.05 2.47 16.44
C ILE A 236 -5.28 2.73 17.74
N ASN A 237 -4.01 3.10 17.66
CA ASN A 237 -3.23 3.48 18.84
C ASN A 237 -3.79 4.77 19.46
N VAL A 238 -4.25 5.71 18.61
CA VAL A 238 -4.95 6.92 19.07
C VAL A 238 -6.23 6.54 19.81
N THR A 239 -7.03 5.63 19.24
CA THR A 239 -8.27 5.14 19.86
C THR A 239 -8.02 4.48 21.21
N ASN A 240 -6.98 3.64 21.31
CA ASN A 240 -6.62 2.97 22.56
C ASN A 240 -6.25 3.99 23.64
N ASP A 241 -5.46 5.01 23.29
CA ASP A 241 -5.07 6.05 24.24
C ASP A 241 -6.26 6.90 24.68
N VAL A 242 -7.18 7.20 23.78
CA VAL A 242 -8.44 7.90 24.10
C VAL A 242 -9.30 7.06 25.05
N ALA A 243 -9.45 5.76 24.79
CA ALA A 243 -10.21 4.85 25.64
C ALA A 243 -9.61 4.79 27.06
N ILE A 244 -8.28 4.68 27.18
CA ILE A 244 -7.58 4.66 28.47
C ILE A 244 -7.70 6.02 29.17
N GLY A 245 -7.40 7.11 28.47
CA GLY A 245 -7.32 8.46 29.02
C GLY A 245 -8.68 9.01 29.48
N LEU A 246 -9.76 8.64 28.78
CA LEU A 246 -11.13 9.04 29.12
C LEU A 246 -11.92 7.96 29.87
N ARG A 247 -11.31 6.78 30.10
CA ARG A 247 -11.90 5.62 30.78
C ARG A 247 -13.23 5.18 30.15
N THR A 248 -13.21 5.02 28.83
CA THR A 248 -14.38 4.65 28.03
C THR A 248 -14.13 3.39 27.19
N SER A 249 -15.16 2.85 26.55
CA SER A 249 -15.00 1.69 25.65
C SER A 249 -14.25 2.07 24.36
N LEU A 250 -13.65 1.09 23.69
CA LEU A 250 -12.97 1.32 22.40
C LEU A 250 -13.92 1.83 21.33
N ASP A 251 -15.16 1.31 21.29
CA ASP A 251 -16.17 1.73 20.32
C ASP A 251 -16.52 3.21 20.51
N LEU A 252 -16.74 3.63 21.77
CA LEU A 252 -17.05 5.01 22.08
C LEU A 252 -15.85 5.94 21.86
N ALA A 253 -14.64 5.48 22.18
CA ALA A 253 -13.39 6.19 21.89
C ALA A 253 -13.19 6.43 20.39
N GLU A 254 -13.48 5.44 19.55
CA GLU A 254 -13.40 5.58 18.09
C GLU A 254 -14.43 6.60 17.59
N GLU A 255 -15.67 6.49 18.09
CA GLU A 255 -16.76 7.39 17.74
C GLU A 255 -16.42 8.85 18.04
N ILE A 256 -15.99 9.15 19.27
CA ILE A 256 -15.65 10.52 19.67
C ILE A 256 -14.38 11.03 18.97
N LYS A 257 -13.40 10.16 18.70
CA LYS A 257 -12.20 10.51 17.92
C LYS A 257 -12.59 10.97 16.52
N ILE A 258 -13.45 10.21 15.83
CA ILE A 258 -13.90 10.55 14.47
C ILE A 258 -14.76 11.82 14.47
N LYS A 259 -15.69 11.96 15.43
CA LYS A 259 -16.66 13.08 15.44
C LYS A 259 -16.10 14.39 15.97
N HIS A 260 -15.19 14.35 16.94
CA HIS A 260 -14.79 15.52 17.72
C HIS A 260 -13.27 15.71 17.83
N GLY A 261 -12.48 14.75 17.39
CA GLY A 261 -11.02 14.79 17.47
C GLY A 261 -10.39 15.84 16.57
N SER A 262 -9.31 16.45 17.05
CA SER A 262 -8.44 17.36 16.31
C SER A 262 -7.01 17.19 16.82
N ALA A 263 -6.04 17.35 15.92
CA ALA A 263 -4.62 17.47 16.19
C ALA A 263 -4.15 18.94 16.26
N ASN A 264 -5.06 19.91 16.08
CA ASN A 264 -4.76 21.32 16.27
C ASN A 264 -5.43 21.82 17.56
N LEU A 265 -4.68 21.85 18.66
CA LEU A 265 -5.17 22.32 19.95
C LEU A 265 -5.48 23.83 19.99
N ALA A 266 -4.87 24.64 19.12
CA ALA A 266 -5.05 26.09 19.12
C ALA A 266 -6.47 26.53 18.70
N GLU A 267 -7.19 25.68 17.96
CA GLU A 267 -8.55 25.95 17.49
C GLU A 267 -9.64 25.52 18.50
N ILE A 268 -9.25 24.95 19.63
CA ILE A 268 -10.20 24.35 20.58
C ILE A 268 -10.45 25.30 21.74
N ALA A 269 -11.72 25.67 21.92
CA ALA A 269 -12.14 26.48 23.06
C ALA A 269 -11.94 25.69 24.38
N PRO A 270 -11.29 26.27 25.42
CA PRO A 270 -11.02 25.56 26.68
C PRO A 270 -12.26 25.02 27.39
N GLU A 271 -13.40 25.68 27.22
CA GLU A 271 -14.66 25.34 27.90
C GLU A 271 -15.60 24.48 27.03
N GLU A 272 -15.15 24.02 25.85
CA GLU A 272 -15.97 23.18 24.99
C GLU A 272 -16.18 21.79 25.62
N LEU A 273 -17.43 21.50 25.97
CA LEU A 273 -17.86 20.24 26.58
C LEU A 273 -18.56 19.36 25.55
N LEU A 274 -18.24 18.08 25.55
CA LEU A 274 -18.90 17.04 24.76
C LEU A 274 -19.75 16.19 25.68
N ASN A 275 -21.03 16.05 25.35
CA ASN A 275 -21.92 15.09 26.01
C ASN A 275 -21.85 13.77 25.24
N VAL A 276 -21.25 12.78 25.86
CA VAL A 276 -21.03 11.46 25.27
C VAL A 276 -22.00 10.47 25.91
N ALA A 277 -22.91 9.90 25.12
CA ALA A 277 -23.84 8.90 25.63
C ALA A 277 -23.07 7.61 25.94
N VAL A 278 -23.13 7.14 27.19
CA VAL A 278 -22.60 5.82 27.56
C VAL A 278 -23.70 4.79 27.35
N LEU A 279 -23.46 3.79 26.50
CA LEU A 279 -24.38 2.67 26.33
C LEU A 279 -24.47 1.87 27.64
N GLY A 280 -25.66 1.85 28.27
CA GLY A 280 -25.98 0.96 29.40
C GLY A 280 -26.20 1.63 30.75
N GLU A 281 -25.68 2.84 30.98
CA GLU A 281 -25.95 3.62 32.20
C GLU A 281 -26.67 4.92 31.83
N GLY A 282 -27.79 5.20 32.50
CA GLY A 282 -28.72 6.30 32.18
C GLY A 282 -28.18 7.73 32.38
N GLY A 283 -26.87 7.93 32.35
CA GLY A 283 -26.23 9.24 32.40
C GLY A 283 -25.07 9.29 31.40
N GLY A 284 -25.16 10.18 30.41
CA GLY A 284 -24.02 10.45 29.53
C GLY A 284 -22.83 10.99 30.34
N GLN A 285 -21.62 10.73 29.84
CA GLN A 285 -20.40 11.31 30.38
C GLN A 285 -20.14 12.65 29.68
N THR A 286 -19.98 13.72 30.45
CA THR A 286 -19.50 15.00 29.90
C THR A 286 -17.97 15.04 29.96
N ILE A 287 -17.32 15.24 28.83
CA ILE A 287 -15.86 15.38 28.72
C ILE A 287 -15.49 16.73 28.13
N GLN A 288 -14.33 17.27 28.53
CA GLN A 288 -13.77 18.44 27.86
C GLN A 288 -13.18 18.01 26.51
N ARG A 289 -13.61 18.64 25.40
CA ARG A 289 -13.08 18.34 24.06
C ARG A 289 -11.57 18.55 23.98
N LYS A 290 -11.07 19.57 24.69
CA LYS A 290 -9.63 19.82 24.79
C LYS A 290 -8.88 18.60 25.32
N LYS A 291 -9.43 17.90 26.32
CA LYS A 291 -8.77 16.71 26.88
C LYS A 291 -8.67 15.56 25.88
N LEU A 292 -9.72 15.34 25.09
CA LEU A 292 -9.72 14.38 23.99
C LEU A 292 -8.61 14.71 22.99
N CYS A 293 -8.51 15.97 22.58
CA CYS A 293 -7.56 16.39 21.56
C CYS A 293 -6.12 16.41 22.05
N GLU A 294 -5.86 16.68 23.35
CA GLU A 294 -4.52 16.54 23.95
C GLU A 294 -4.01 15.10 23.86
N ILE A 295 -4.88 14.11 24.10
CA ILE A 295 -4.51 12.69 23.99
C ILE A 295 -4.21 12.34 22.52
N ILE A 296 -5.04 12.82 21.60
CA ILE A 296 -4.88 12.60 20.16
C ILE A 296 -3.57 13.21 19.65
N GLU A 297 -3.31 14.48 19.96
CA GLU A 297 -2.09 15.19 19.57
C GLU A 297 -0.84 14.48 20.07
N ALA A 298 -0.83 14.04 21.34
CA ALA A 298 0.31 13.33 21.91
C ALA A 298 0.65 12.04 21.13
N ARG A 299 -0.36 11.21 20.83
CA ARG A 299 -0.14 9.98 20.06
C ARG A 299 0.25 10.25 18.62
N MET A 300 -0.37 11.22 17.96
CA MET A 300 -0.02 11.58 16.59
C MET A 300 1.40 12.16 16.50
N SER A 301 1.82 12.95 17.48
CA SER A 301 3.19 13.46 17.59
C SER A 301 4.22 12.35 17.72
N GLU A 302 3.90 11.29 18.48
CA GLU A 302 4.74 10.10 18.56
C GLU A 302 4.84 9.37 17.21
N ILE A 303 3.72 9.19 16.49
CA ILE A 303 3.73 8.60 15.15
C ILE A 303 4.61 9.42 14.19
N PHE A 304 4.48 10.75 14.19
CA PHE A 304 5.33 11.62 13.36
C PHE A 304 6.80 11.59 13.78
N SER A 305 7.09 11.47 15.06
CA SER A 305 8.47 11.30 15.53
C SER A 305 9.09 10.01 14.98
N LEU A 306 8.35 8.90 15.00
CA LEU A 306 8.78 7.62 14.42
C LEU A 306 8.96 7.71 12.89
N ILE A 307 8.10 8.44 12.19
CA ILE A 307 8.28 8.74 10.76
C ILE A 307 9.59 9.50 10.53
N GLY A 308 9.85 10.54 11.32
CA GLY A 308 11.09 11.33 11.26
C GLY A 308 12.35 10.50 11.56
N GLU A 309 12.28 9.54 12.48
CA GLU A 309 13.36 8.58 12.73
C GLU A 309 13.59 7.66 11.53
N GLU A 310 12.53 7.21 10.86
CA GLU A 310 12.65 6.34 9.69
C GLU A 310 13.21 7.09 8.47
N ILE A 311 12.85 8.38 8.28
CA ILE A 311 13.48 9.25 7.27
C ILE A 311 14.99 9.36 7.51
N LYS A 312 15.43 9.46 8.78
CA LYS A 312 16.86 9.49 9.11
C LYS A 312 17.52 8.15 8.81
N ARG A 313 16.86 7.04 9.14
CA ARG A 313 17.36 5.68 8.93
C ARG A 313 17.54 5.34 7.46
N SER A 314 16.69 5.84 6.57
CA SER A 314 16.79 5.63 5.12
C SER A 314 18.00 6.32 4.47
N GLY A 315 18.71 7.19 5.21
CA GLY A 315 19.81 7.98 4.69
C GLY A 315 19.39 9.20 3.86
N HIS A 316 18.09 9.52 3.80
CA HIS A 316 17.54 10.63 3.00
C HIS A 316 17.12 11.85 3.84
N ALA A 317 17.63 11.98 5.06
CA ALA A 317 17.39 13.17 5.88
C ALA A 317 17.88 14.44 5.15
N GLY A 318 16.98 15.40 4.95
CA GLY A 318 17.27 16.64 4.22
C GLY A 318 17.25 16.51 2.68
N MET A 319 16.89 15.35 2.13
CA MET A 319 16.80 15.08 0.69
C MET A 319 15.36 14.88 0.22
N LEU A 320 14.38 15.45 0.92
CA LEU A 320 12.95 15.40 0.56
C LEU A 320 12.39 16.82 0.34
N PRO A 321 12.74 17.52 -0.76
CA PRO A 321 12.26 18.87 -1.05
C PRO A 321 10.74 18.98 -1.14
N ALA A 322 10.07 17.95 -1.66
CA ALA A 322 8.61 17.90 -1.70
C ALA A 322 7.98 17.52 -0.35
N GLY A 323 8.79 17.15 0.64
CA GLY A 323 8.37 16.89 2.02
C GLY A 323 7.65 15.55 2.18
N VAL A 324 6.59 15.54 2.99
CA VAL A 324 5.80 14.35 3.31
C VAL A 324 4.35 14.50 2.82
N VAL A 325 3.85 13.45 2.18
CA VAL A 325 2.45 13.31 1.78
C VAL A 325 1.79 12.31 2.70
N LEU A 326 0.82 12.77 3.50
CA LEU A 326 0.03 11.94 4.39
C LEU A 326 -1.19 11.39 3.66
N THR A 327 -1.48 10.12 3.87
CA THR A 327 -2.72 9.49 3.39
C THR A 327 -3.23 8.46 4.40
N GLY A 328 -4.28 7.71 4.04
CA GLY A 328 -4.87 6.72 4.93
C GLY A 328 -5.96 7.26 5.85
N GLY A 329 -6.60 6.37 6.59
CA GLY A 329 -7.70 6.72 7.50
C GLY A 329 -7.29 7.70 8.60
N GLY A 330 -6.06 7.59 9.11
CA GLY A 330 -5.50 8.47 10.13
C GLY A 330 -5.21 9.89 9.63
N ALA A 331 -4.93 10.07 8.34
CA ALA A 331 -4.72 11.39 7.75
C ALA A 331 -6.01 12.21 7.59
N ARG A 332 -7.17 11.65 7.95
CA ARG A 332 -8.46 12.38 7.98
C ARG A 332 -8.67 13.20 9.25
N LEU A 333 -7.81 13.05 10.24
CA LEU A 333 -7.88 13.80 11.49
C LEU A 333 -7.66 15.30 11.20
N ALA A 334 -8.52 16.17 11.74
CA ALA A 334 -8.36 17.61 11.58
C ALA A 334 -7.04 18.09 12.19
N GLY A 335 -6.33 19.04 11.56
CA GLY A 335 -5.06 19.58 12.06
C GLY A 335 -3.84 18.65 11.91
N VAL A 336 -4.00 17.49 11.27
CA VAL A 336 -2.94 16.47 11.19
C VAL A 336 -1.72 16.92 10.39
N ALA A 337 -1.92 17.72 9.34
CA ALA A 337 -0.83 18.24 8.51
C ALA A 337 -0.03 19.31 9.24
N GLU A 338 -0.71 20.16 10.02
CA GLU A 338 -0.11 21.20 10.85
C GLU A 338 0.79 20.57 11.91
N LEU A 339 0.27 19.59 12.65
CA LEU A 339 1.04 18.86 13.66
C LEU A 339 2.23 18.14 13.04
N ALA A 340 2.04 17.48 11.89
CA ALA A 340 3.12 16.81 11.18
C ALA A 340 4.22 17.80 10.74
N ARG A 341 3.85 18.99 10.22
CA ARG A 341 4.81 20.05 9.87
C ARG A 341 5.62 20.50 11.08
N GLU A 342 4.97 20.66 12.23
CA GLU A 342 5.64 21.05 13.47
C GLU A 342 6.62 19.96 13.95
N VAL A 343 6.22 18.70 13.95
CA VAL A 343 7.08 17.61 14.44
C VAL A 343 8.21 17.28 13.47
N LEU A 344 7.92 17.24 12.16
CA LEU A 344 8.88 16.84 11.14
C LEU A 344 9.78 17.98 10.64
N GLN A 345 9.39 19.25 10.88
CA GLN A 345 10.12 20.44 10.43
C GLN A 345 10.35 20.47 8.91
N MET A 346 9.35 20.05 8.13
CA MET A 346 9.38 20.03 6.66
C MET A 346 7.97 20.20 6.07
N PRO A 347 7.82 20.47 4.76
CA PRO A 347 6.50 20.55 4.14
C PRO A 347 5.70 19.26 4.34
N VAL A 348 4.42 19.39 4.71
CA VAL A 348 3.51 18.25 4.80
C VAL A 348 2.16 18.62 4.21
N ARG A 349 1.59 17.73 3.39
CA ARG A 349 0.22 17.83 2.89
C ARG A 349 -0.54 16.52 3.06
N VAL A 350 -1.86 16.58 3.15
CA VAL A 350 -2.74 15.40 3.08
C VAL A 350 -3.16 15.17 1.63
N ALA A 351 -3.16 13.92 1.18
CA ALA A 351 -3.58 13.53 -0.16
C ALA A 351 -4.76 12.56 -0.13
N SER A 352 -5.75 12.84 -0.97
CA SER A 352 -6.81 11.92 -1.36
C SER A 352 -6.48 11.29 -2.72
N PRO A 353 -6.99 10.08 -3.01
CA PRO A 353 -6.74 9.41 -4.27
C PRO A 353 -7.27 10.20 -5.47
N GLN A 354 -6.53 10.16 -6.57
CA GLN A 354 -6.84 10.79 -7.86
C GLN A 354 -6.63 9.78 -9.00
N GLY A 355 -6.87 10.18 -10.25
CA GLY A 355 -6.60 9.36 -11.44
C GLY A 355 -7.66 8.30 -11.78
N VAL A 356 -8.81 8.32 -11.10
CA VAL A 356 -9.92 7.39 -11.35
C VAL A 356 -11.27 8.11 -11.47
N GLY A 357 -12.16 7.59 -12.31
CA GLY A 357 -13.54 8.04 -12.48
C GLY A 357 -14.58 7.09 -11.86
N GLY A 358 -15.86 7.30 -12.17
CA GLY A 358 -16.96 6.45 -11.70
C GLY A 358 -17.47 6.80 -10.29
N LEU A 359 -17.64 5.81 -9.43
CA LEU A 359 -18.25 5.91 -8.09
C LEU A 359 -17.36 6.64 -7.04
N MET A 360 -16.99 7.89 -7.31
CA MET A 360 -15.98 8.63 -6.52
C MET A 360 -16.51 9.38 -5.30
N ASP A 361 -17.81 9.70 -5.22
CA ASP A 361 -18.37 10.52 -4.13
C ASP A 361 -18.12 9.91 -2.74
N GLN A 362 -18.06 8.58 -2.63
CA GLN A 362 -17.80 7.89 -1.36
C GLN A 362 -16.32 7.51 -1.15
N LEU A 363 -15.51 7.56 -2.21
CA LEU A 363 -14.15 7.02 -2.23
C LEU A 363 -13.08 8.12 -2.33
N SER A 364 -13.47 9.37 -2.56
CA SER A 364 -12.63 10.57 -2.69
C SER A 364 -12.06 11.09 -1.35
N ASN A 365 -11.49 10.20 -0.54
CA ASN A 365 -10.79 10.57 0.69
C ASN A 365 -9.59 9.67 0.97
N PRO A 366 -8.65 10.09 1.84
CA PRO A 366 -7.36 9.41 2.02
C PRO A 366 -7.47 7.95 2.47
N ALA A 367 -8.60 7.53 3.06
CA ALA A 367 -8.77 6.16 3.54
C ALA A 367 -8.91 5.11 2.42
N PHE A 368 -8.96 5.52 1.15
CA PHE A 368 -9.11 4.65 -0.01
C PHE A 368 -7.91 4.69 -0.96
N SER A 369 -6.84 5.41 -0.60
CA SER A 369 -5.66 5.57 -1.45
C SER A 369 -5.01 4.25 -1.85
N THR A 370 -4.86 3.32 -0.93
CA THR A 370 -4.28 2.00 -1.20
C THR A 370 -5.16 1.18 -2.15
N SER A 371 -6.47 1.10 -1.90
CA SER A 371 -7.38 0.30 -2.74
C SER A 371 -7.55 0.88 -4.15
N ILE A 372 -7.62 2.21 -4.29
CA ILE A 372 -7.62 2.87 -5.61
C ILE A 372 -6.26 2.69 -6.29
N GLY A 373 -5.19 2.81 -5.52
CA GLY A 373 -3.82 2.57 -5.92
C GLY A 373 -3.58 1.19 -6.52
N LEU A 374 -4.24 0.15 -6.01
CA LEU A 374 -4.18 -1.20 -6.57
C LEU A 374 -4.76 -1.26 -8.00
N LEU A 375 -5.85 -0.53 -8.26
CA LEU A 375 -6.44 -0.49 -9.59
C LEU A 375 -5.53 0.25 -10.58
N LEU A 376 -4.96 1.38 -10.16
CA LEU A 376 -4.01 2.15 -10.97
C LEU A 376 -2.72 1.37 -11.23
N TRP A 377 -2.18 0.70 -10.20
CA TRP A 377 -1.05 -0.21 -10.33
C TRP A 377 -1.36 -1.28 -11.36
N GLY A 378 -2.49 -1.97 -11.23
CA GLY A 378 -2.91 -2.98 -12.18
C GLY A 378 -3.00 -2.43 -13.59
N ALA A 379 -3.63 -1.26 -13.78
CA ALA A 379 -3.81 -0.60 -15.08
C ALA A 379 -2.47 -0.24 -15.75
N HIS A 380 -1.51 0.29 -14.98
CA HIS A 380 -0.17 0.62 -15.48
C HIS A 380 0.65 -0.62 -15.88
N HIS A 381 0.35 -1.78 -15.29
CA HIS A 381 1.06 -3.03 -15.55
C HIS A 381 0.30 -3.99 -16.49
N ILE A 382 -0.87 -3.61 -17.04
CA ILE A 382 -1.58 -4.39 -18.06
C ILE A 382 -0.65 -4.62 -19.27
N GLY A 383 -0.32 -5.88 -19.55
CA GLY A 383 0.49 -6.27 -20.71
C GLY A 383 2.01 -6.23 -20.49
N SER A 384 2.48 -5.86 -19.31
CA SER A 384 3.84 -6.17 -18.87
C SER A 384 3.93 -7.67 -18.55
N GLU A 385 5.04 -8.35 -18.87
CA GLU A 385 5.19 -9.75 -18.44
C GLU A 385 5.00 -9.81 -16.91
N PRO A 386 4.16 -10.73 -16.39
CA PRO A 386 4.03 -10.88 -14.95
C PRO A 386 5.43 -11.15 -14.41
N ILE A 387 5.85 -10.36 -13.41
CA ILE A 387 7.06 -10.68 -12.65
C ILE A 387 6.77 -12.05 -12.05
N SER A 388 7.37 -13.10 -12.61
CA SER A 388 7.07 -14.48 -12.24
C SER A 388 7.47 -14.70 -10.79
N PHE A 389 6.48 -14.77 -9.91
CA PHE A 389 6.65 -15.25 -8.54
C PHE A 389 6.50 -16.76 -8.55
N THR A 390 7.61 -17.47 -8.37
CA THR A 390 7.54 -18.89 -8.03
C THR A 390 7.14 -18.96 -6.56
N VAL A 391 5.84 -19.01 -6.27
CA VAL A 391 5.35 -19.41 -4.95
C VAL A 391 5.87 -20.83 -4.73
N GLY A 392 6.89 -20.95 -3.88
CA GLY A 392 7.47 -22.23 -3.53
C GLY A 392 6.45 -23.08 -2.79
N SER A 393 5.76 -23.96 -3.51
CA SER A 393 5.02 -25.07 -2.90
C SER A 393 6.02 -25.96 -2.14
N PRO A 394 5.86 -26.17 -0.82
CA PRO A 394 6.64 -27.20 -0.14
C PRO A 394 6.07 -28.57 -0.51
N ILE A 395 6.88 -29.34 -1.23
CA ILE A 395 6.91 -30.82 -1.27
C ILE A 395 5.59 -31.50 -1.70
N GLY A 396 5.51 -31.86 -2.99
CA GLY A 396 4.57 -32.89 -3.46
C GLY A 396 4.28 -32.90 -4.96
N GLY A 397 5.24 -33.33 -5.79
CA GLY A 397 4.94 -34.00 -7.07
C GLY A 397 4.43 -33.18 -8.25
N GLY A 398 5.37 -32.82 -9.15
CA GLY A 398 5.21 -32.78 -10.60
C GLY A 398 3.97 -32.12 -11.22
N VAL A 399 4.05 -30.82 -11.54
CA VAL A 399 3.15 -30.17 -12.52
C VAL A 399 4.00 -29.58 -13.63
N GLY A 400 4.47 -30.46 -14.51
CA GLY A 400 5.00 -30.13 -15.84
C GLY A 400 4.06 -30.57 -16.97
N ARG A 401 2.77 -30.83 -16.70
CA ARG A 401 1.84 -31.45 -17.67
C ARG A 401 0.41 -30.94 -17.58
N PHE A 402 0.20 -29.62 -17.64
CA PHE A 402 -1.17 -29.07 -17.79
C PHE A 402 -1.40 -28.36 -19.14
N VAL A 403 -0.34 -27.99 -19.86
CA VAL A 403 -0.45 -27.29 -21.16
C VAL A 403 -0.71 -28.25 -22.33
N ASP A 404 -0.34 -29.54 -22.22
CA ASP A 404 -0.52 -30.51 -23.31
C ASP A 404 -1.89 -31.19 -23.35
N TRP A 405 -2.71 -31.08 -22.30
CA TRP A 405 -4.00 -31.78 -22.24
C TRP A 405 -5.13 -31.06 -23.01
N LEU A 406 -5.03 -29.73 -23.18
CA LEU A 406 -6.05 -28.93 -23.87
C LEU A 406 -5.89 -28.87 -25.40
N ARG A 407 -4.81 -29.42 -25.97
CA ARG A 407 -4.63 -29.56 -27.43
C ARG A 407 -5.11 -30.90 -27.99
N GLY A 408 -5.58 -31.83 -27.15
CA GLY A 408 -6.00 -33.17 -27.56
C GLY A 408 -7.51 -33.39 -27.67
N LEU A 409 -8.36 -32.39 -27.44
CA LEU A 409 -9.81 -32.58 -27.29
C LEU A 409 -10.70 -31.86 -28.32
N PHE A 410 -10.13 -31.29 -29.39
CA PHE A 410 -10.91 -30.87 -30.56
C PHE A 410 -10.20 -31.30 -31.85
N PRO A 411 -10.82 -32.17 -32.67
CA PRO A 411 -10.31 -32.49 -34.00
C PRO A 411 -10.66 -31.36 -34.97
N GLY A 412 -9.64 -30.82 -35.64
CA GLY A 412 -9.74 -29.81 -36.70
C GLY A 412 -8.37 -29.44 -37.21
#